data_AF-A0A2V9V002-F1
#
_entry.id   AF-A0A2V9V002-F1
#
_cell.length_a   1.000
_cell.length_b   1.000
_cell.length_c   1.000
_cell.angle_alpha   90.00
_cell.angle_beta   90.00
_cell.angle_gamma   90.00
#
_symmetry.space_group_name_H-M   'P 1'
#
loop_
_entity.id
_entity.type
_entity.pdbx_description
1 polymer ?
#
loop_
_entity_poly.entity_id
_entity_poly.type
_entity_poly.pdbx_seq_one_letter_code
_entity_poly.pdbx_strand_id
1 'polypeptide(L)'
;HNGVGERKWFWGADIQVAASQDVQVYRNSVTVRPEGCGIVLIDQSRAMESGQKYKTRSNTVRENDMTFEGGACAGGVSDAKPGDENYAIIADGNNRFDANIYRVPKASTAKHRFVFGHAVLDWDGWHKIGLELNGRLVTY
;
A
#
# COMPACT_ATOMS: atom_id res chain seq x y z
N HIS A 1 -8.95 -8.64 -9.46
CA HIS A 1 -8.56 -7.28 -9.90
C HIS A 1 -8.25 -6.43 -8.68
N ASN A 2 -7.02 -5.94 -8.51
CA ASN A 2 -6.59 -5.21 -7.31
C ASN A 2 -7.17 -3.78 -7.19
N GLY A 3 -8.26 -3.45 -7.87
CA GLY A 3 -8.96 -2.17 -7.74
C GLY A 3 -9.90 -2.19 -6.53
N VAL A 4 -9.75 -1.24 -5.62
CA VAL A 4 -10.69 -1.05 -4.50
C VAL A 4 -11.93 -0.32 -5.05
N GLY A 5 -13.00 -1.07 -5.36
CA GLY A 5 -14.25 -0.56 -5.97
C GLY A 5 -14.18 -0.38 -7.49
N GLU A 6 -15.00 0.52 -8.07
CA GLU A 6 -14.97 0.92 -9.49
C GLU A 6 -13.69 1.69 -9.90
N ARG A 7 -12.59 1.58 -9.13
CA ARG A 7 -11.41 2.45 -9.24
C ARG A 7 -10.23 1.76 -9.94
N LYS A 8 -9.35 2.60 -10.53
CA LYS A 8 -8.13 2.23 -11.26
C LYS A 8 -7.29 1.21 -10.47
N TRP A 9 -6.70 0.27 -11.20
CA TRP A 9 -5.87 -0.81 -10.66
C TRP A 9 -4.57 -0.28 -10.05
N PHE A 10 -4.09 -0.90 -8.96
CA PHE A 10 -2.85 -0.52 -8.28
C PHE A 10 -1.59 -1.11 -8.92
N TRP A 11 -1.72 -1.78 -10.08
CA TRP A 11 -0.59 -2.34 -10.80
C TRP A 11 0.43 -1.30 -11.28
N GLY A 12 -0.01 -0.06 -11.47
CA GLY A 12 0.85 1.06 -11.87
C GLY A 12 1.55 1.76 -10.70
N ALA A 13 1.66 1.11 -9.54
CA ALA A 13 2.47 1.60 -8.43
C ALA A 13 3.95 1.55 -8.79
N ASP A 14 4.71 2.55 -8.35
CA ASP A 14 6.11 2.71 -8.76
C ASP A 14 7.03 1.65 -8.12
N ILE A 15 6.69 1.16 -6.92
CA ILE A 15 7.25 -0.08 -6.37
C ILE A 15 6.10 -0.99 -5.95
N GLN A 16 6.20 -2.25 -6.35
CA GLN A 16 5.16 -3.23 -6.11
C GLN A 16 5.72 -4.50 -5.48
N VAL A 17 5.05 -4.97 -4.43
CA VAL A 17 5.31 -6.27 -3.82
C VAL A 17 4.02 -7.08 -3.91
N ALA A 18 3.97 -8.01 -4.85
CA ALA A 18 2.78 -8.83 -5.08
C ALA A 18 3.06 -10.29 -4.75
N ALA A 19 2.10 -10.98 -4.11
CA ALA A 19 2.15 -12.42 -3.89
C ALA A 19 3.46 -12.90 -3.20
N SER A 20 4.04 -12.03 -2.36
CA SER A 20 5.38 -12.19 -1.77
C SER A 20 5.34 -12.09 -0.25
N GLN A 21 6.28 -12.77 0.39
CA GLN A 21 6.35 -12.87 1.85
C GLN A 21 7.72 -12.43 2.35
N ASP A 22 7.73 -11.87 3.57
CA ASP A 22 8.95 -11.51 4.30
C ASP A 22 9.85 -10.49 3.57
N VAL A 23 9.27 -9.67 2.68
CA VAL A 23 9.99 -8.65 1.92
C VAL A 23 10.21 -7.40 2.77
N GLN A 24 11.40 -6.81 2.66
CA GLN A 24 11.74 -5.50 3.24
C GLN A 24 11.93 -4.49 2.10
N VAL A 25 11.09 -3.46 2.06
CA VAL A 25 11.25 -2.31 1.14
C VAL A 25 11.65 -1.10 1.97
N TYR A 26 12.92 -0.72 1.93
CA TYR A 26 13.43 0.31 2.81
C TYR A 26 14.47 1.22 2.17
N ARG A 27 14.50 2.49 2.64
CA ARG A 27 15.48 3.52 2.24
C ARG A 27 15.53 3.80 0.74
N ASN A 28 14.38 3.68 0.07
CA ASN A 28 14.24 4.11 -1.31
C ASN A 28 13.85 5.58 -1.38
N SER A 29 14.25 6.24 -2.48
CA SER A 29 13.72 7.53 -2.90
C SER A 29 12.83 7.30 -4.11
N VAL A 30 11.57 7.70 -4.05
CA VAL A 30 10.59 7.45 -5.12
C VAL A 30 9.90 8.75 -5.49
N THR A 31 9.85 9.06 -6.79
CA THR A 31 9.07 10.20 -7.31
C THR A 31 7.86 9.67 -8.06
N VAL A 32 6.67 10.05 -7.59
CA VAL A 32 5.40 9.53 -8.06
C VAL A 32 4.67 10.60 -8.86
N ARG A 33 4.37 10.27 -10.13
CA ARG A 33 3.60 11.12 -11.05
C ARG A 33 2.19 11.43 -10.51
N PRO A 34 1.46 12.44 -11.04
CA PRO A 34 0.12 12.74 -10.60
C PRO A 34 -0.81 11.54 -10.78
N GLU A 35 -1.71 11.33 -9.81
CA GLU A 35 -2.61 10.17 -9.71
C GLU A 35 -1.93 8.80 -9.55
N GLY A 36 -0.59 8.73 -9.53
CA GLY A 36 0.17 7.50 -9.28
C GLY A 36 0.09 7.04 -7.82
N CYS A 37 0.65 5.86 -7.56
CA CYS A 37 0.87 5.34 -6.21
C CYS A 37 2.34 4.99 -6.05
N GLY A 38 2.90 5.23 -4.87
CA GLY A 38 4.29 4.93 -4.56
C GLY A 38 4.48 3.43 -4.34
N ILE A 39 4.66 3.03 -3.08
CA ILE A 39 4.89 1.64 -2.71
C ILE A 39 3.55 0.97 -2.36
N VAL A 40 3.23 -0.13 -3.05
CA VAL A 40 1.98 -0.88 -2.81
C VAL A 40 2.22 -2.39 -2.69
N LEU A 41 1.64 -2.98 -1.64
CA LEU A 41 1.51 -4.43 -1.47
C LEU A 41 0.25 -4.94 -2.15
N ILE A 42 0.31 -6.04 -2.89
CA ILE A 42 -0.86 -6.57 -3.62
C ILE A 42 -1.03 -8.06 -3.36
N ASP A 43 -2.18 -8.41 -2.78
CA ASP A 43 -2.67 -9.77 -2.78
C ASP A 43 -3.77 -9.97 -3.81
N GLN A 44 -3.75 -11.14 -4.44
CA GLN A 44 -4.72 -11.51 -5.48
C GLN A 44 -5.36 -12.88 -5.30
N SER A 45 -5.15 -13.53 -4.15
CA SER A 45 -5.61 -14.91 -3.94
C SER A 45 -5.12 -15.89 -5.04
N ARG A 46 -3.91 -15.65 -5.58
CA ARG A 46 -3.39 -16.42 -6.70
C ARG A 46 -3.08 -17.86 -6.25
N ALA A 47 -3.67 -18.84 -6.92
CA ALA A 47 -3.38 -20.25 -6.69
C ALA A 47 -1.97 -20.63 -7.16
N MET A 48 -1.38 -21.57 -6.44
CA MET A 48 -0.19 -22.33 -6.83
C MET A 48 -0.60 -23.66 -7.47
N GLU A 49 0.31 -24.30 -8.20
CA GLU A 49 0.08 -25.66 -8.72
C GLU A 49 -0.17 -26.68 -7.60
N SER A 50 0.39 -26.46 -6.41
CA SER A 50 0.16 -27.30 -5.23
C SER A 50 -1.26 -27.21 -4.65
N GLY A 51 -2.12 -26.33 -5.17
CA GLY A 51 -3.44 -26.03 -4.61
C GLY A 51 -3.43 -25.06 -3.42
N GLN A 52 -2.25 -24.69 -2.91
CA GLN A 52 -2.09 -23.58 -1.96
C GLN A 52 -2.21 -22.23 -2.67
N LYS A 53 -2.24 -21.12 -1.93
CA LYS A 53 -2.21 -19.77 -2.48
C LYS A 53 -0.94 -19.04 -2.15
N TYR A 54 -0.47 -18.22 -3.09
CA TYR A 54 0.51 -17.18 -2.78
C TYR A 54 -0.09 -16.21 -1.77
N LYS A 55 0.74 -15.72 -0.85
CA LYS A 55 0.30 -14.81 0.22
C LYS A 55 1.15 -13.56 0.19
N THR A 56 0.52 -12.42 0.40
CA THR A 56 1.20 -11.14 0.57
C THR A 56 1.21 -10.77 2.05
N ARG A 57 2.20 -11.30 2.78
CA ARG A 57 2.26 -11.20 4.25
C ARG A 57 3.68 -11.01 4.77
N SER A 58 3.80 -10.53 6.00
CA SER A 58 5.06 -10.27 6.70
C SER A 58 5.98 -9.28 5.97
N ASN A 59 5.44 -8.47 5.08
CA ASN A 59 6.22 -7.47 4.36
C ASN A 59 6.33 -6.20 5.18
N THR A 60 7.50 -5.57 5.17
CA THR A 60 7.74 -4.29 5.86
C THR A 60 8.18 -3.24 4.86
N VAL A 61 7.44 -2.13 4.81
CA VAL A 61 7.79 -0.93 4.06
C VAL A 61 8.20 0.14 5.05
N ARG A 62 9.48 0.52 5.10
CA ARG A 62 9.97 1.47 6.11
C ARG A 62 11.06 2.41 5.64
N GLU A 63 11.13 3.58 6.25
CA GLU A 63 12.23 4.54 6.01
C GLU A 63 12.39 4.95 4.54
N ASN A 64 11.33 4.88 3.72
CA ASN A 64 11.34 5.36 2.35
C ASN A 64 10.99 6.85 2.31
N ASP A 65 11.58 7.59 1.37
CA ASP A 65 11.23 8.99 1.08
C ASP A 65 10.50 9.04 -0.27
N MET A 66 9.18 9.28 -0.22
CA MET A 66 8.31 9.29 -1.38
C MET A 66 7.84 10.71 -1.67
N THR A 67 8.18 11.25 -2.83
CA THR A 67 7.71 12.55 -3.31
C THR A 67 6.63 12.37 -4.34
N PHE A 68 5.46 12.94 -4.10
CA PHE A 68 4.33 12.90 -5.01
C PHE A 68 4.19 14.25 -5.73
N GLU A 69 3.88 14.20 -7.02
CA GLU A 69 3.49 15.36 -7.82
C GLU A 69 1.98 15.68 -7.66
N GLY A 70 1.23 14.78 -7.02
CA GLY A 70 -0.18 14.95 -6.64
C GLY A 70 -0.43 14.55 -5.18
N GLY A 71 -1.61 14.01 -4.91
CA GLY A 71 -1.94 13.47 -3.59
C GLY A 71 -1.21 12.14 -3.34
N ALA A 72 -0.76 11.91 -2.11
CA ALA A 72 -0.12 10.65 -1.72
C ALA A 72 -1.01 9.43 -1.99
N CYS A 73 -0.44 8.35 -2.49
CA CYS A 73 -1.08 7.04 -2.57
C CYS A 73 -0.07 5.93 -2.26
N ALA A 74 -0.38 5.07 -1.30
CA ALA A 74 0.46 3.95 -0.87
C ALA A 74 -0.35 2.94 -0.05
N GLY A 75 0.24 1.79 0.27
CA GLY A 75 -0.33 0.85 1.24
C GLY A 75 -0.42 -0.59 0.72
N GLY A 76 -1.48 -1.31 1.06
CA GLY A 76 -1.69 -2.68 0.61
C GLY A 76 -3.14 -2.98 0.26
N VAL A 77 -3.36 -3.80 -0.77
CA VAL A 77 -4.71 -4.18 -1.24
C VAL A 77 -4.83 -5.69 -1.43
N SER A 78 -6.02 -6.22 -1.17
CA SER A 78 -6.39 -7.60 -1.51
C SER A 78 -7.65 -7.57 -2.35
N ASP A 79 -7.68 -8.32 -3.45
CA ASP A 79 -8.89 -8.52 -4.26
C ASP A 79 -9.57 -9.88 -4.01
N ALA A 80 -9.06 -10.62 -3.02
CA ALA A 80 -9.66 -11.86 -2.56
C ALA A 80 -11.11 -11.60 -2.10
N LYS A 81 -12.00 -12.55 -2.36
CA LYS A 81 -13.43 -12.45 -2.02
C LYS A 81 -13.67 -12.81 -0.54
N PRO A 82 -14.76 -12.35 0.08
CA PRO A 82 -15.16 -12.82 1.41
C PRO A 82 -15.22 -14.35 1.46
N GLY A 83 -14.68 -14.95 2.52
CA GLY A 83 -14.55 -16.40 2.68
C GLY A 83 -13.27 -17.00 2.09
N ASP A 84 -12.48 -16.22 1.35
CA ASP A 84 -11.15 -16.61 0.90
C ASP A 84 -10.12 -16.49 2.04
N GLU A 85 -9.20 -17.45 2.17
CA GLU A 85 -8.12 -17.37 3.17
C GLU A 85 -7.24 -16.11 3.01
N ASN A 86 -7.17 -15.55 1.79
CA ASN A 86 -6.42 -14.33 1.52
C ASN A 86 -7.23 -13.04 1.69
N TYR A 87 -8.52 -13.13 2.06
CA TYR A 87 -9.41 -11.97 2.18
C TYR A 87 -8.83 -10.86 3.06
N ALA A 88 -8.35 -11.22 4.25
CA ALA A 88 -7.81 -10.29 5.23
C ALA A 88 -6.28 -10.25 5.27
N ILE A 89 -5.59 -10.92 4.33
CA ILE A 89 -4.14 -11.19 4.45
C ILE A 89 -3.29 -9.92 4.50
N ILE A 90 -3.72 -8.84 3.86
CA ILE A 90 -2.99 -7.57 3.95
C ILE A 90 -3.02 -7.03 5.38
N ALA A 91 -4.19 -7.07 6.02
CA ALA A 91 -4.40 -6.52 7.36
C ALA A 91 -3.86 -7.46 8.46
N ASP A 92 -4.19 -8.75 8.38
CA ASP A 92 -3.90 -9.72 9.43
C ASP A 92 -2.57 -10.45 9.20
N GLY A 93 -2.01 -10.35 8.00
CA GLY A 93 -0.77 -11.00 7.62
C GLY A 93 0.50 -10.31 8.11
N ASN A 94 0.45 -9.48 9.16
CA ASN A 94 1.64 -8.81 9.71
C ASN A 94 2.41 -7.96 8.67
N ASN A 95 1.71 -7.37 7.69
CA ASN A 95 2.31 -6.36 6.83
C ASN A 95 2.42 -5.04 7.59
N ARG A 96 3.52 -4.31 7.39
CA ARG A 96 3.82 -3.10 8.15
C ARG A 96 4.27 -1.98 7.24
N PHE A 97 3.82 -0.78 7.57
CA PHE A 97 4.30 0.49 7.06
C PHE A 97 4.75 1.30 8.26
N ASP A 98 5.99 1.78 8.29
CA ASP A 98 6.48 2.61 9.39
C ASP A 98 7.63 3.53 8.99
N ALA A 99 7.72 4.71 9.63
CA ALA A 99 8.81 5.66 9.43
C ALA A 99 9.03 6.09 7.97
N ASN A 100 8.03 6.01 7.09
CA ASN A 100 8.14 6.54 5.73
C ASN A 100 7.80 8.04 5.71
N ILE A 101 8.40 8.76 4.77
CA ILE A 101 8.12 10.17 4.50
C ILE A 101 7.32 10.27 3.21
N TYR A 102 6.16 10.92 3.27
CA TYR A 102 5.28 11.21 2.15
C TYR A 102 5.30 12.70 1.91
N ARG A 103 5.92 13.16 0.82
CA ARG A 103 5.98 14.57 0.45
C ARG A 103 4.94 14.87 -0.61
N VAL A 104 4.08 15.86 -0.37
CA VAL A 104 3.04 16.27 -1.32
C VAL A 104 3.13 17.78 -1.57
N PRO A 105 2.79 18.29 -2.77
CA PRO A 105 2.86 19.71 -3.05
C PRO A 105 1.80 20.45 -2.23
N LYS A 106 2.16 21.58 -1.60
CA LYS A 106 1.25 22.40 -0.79
C LYS A 106 0.02 22.89 -1.57
N ALA A 107 0.17 23.12 -2.87
CA ALA A 107 -0.91 23.54 -3.76
C ALA A 107 -1.81 22.39 -4.24
N SER A 108 -1.48 21.13 -3.93
CA SER A 108 -2.25 19.98 -4.41
C SER A 108 -3.60 19.90 -3.70
N THR A 109 -4.68 19.84 -4.47
CA THR A 109 -6.04 19.58 -3.98
C THR A 109 -6.43 18.10 -4.11
N ALA A 110 -5.51 17.26 -4.62
CA ALA A 110 -5.75 15.85 -4.82
C ALA A 110 -5.83 15.10 -3.47
N LYS A 111 -6.85 14.26 -3.33
CA LYS A 111 -7.04 13.48 -2.10
C LYS A 111 -5.92 12.45 -1.93
N HIS A 112 -5.43 12.33 -0.71
CA HIS A 112 -4.55 11.22 -0.33
C HIS A 112 -5.35 9.91 -0.27
N ARG A 113 -4.70 8.81 -0.65
CA ARG A 113 -5.32 7.47 -0.71
C ARG A 113 -4.37 6.46 -0.11
N PHE A 114 -4.49 6.25 1.20
CA PHE A 114 -3.79 5.15 1.87
C PHE A 114 -4.71 3.95 1.89
N VAL A 115 -4.26 2.82 1.38
CA VAL A 115 -5.07 1.61 1.29
C VAL A 115 -4.54 0.53 2.20
N PHE A 116 -5.43 -0.18 2.89
CA PHE A 116 -5.01 -1.33 3.69
C PHE A 116 -6.10 -2.39 3.70
N GLY A 117 -5.82 -3.52 3.04
CA GLY A 117 -6.81 -4.56 2.77
C GLY A 117 -7.90 -4.02 1.86
N HIS A 118 -9.10 -3.85 2.41
CA HIS A 118 -10.29 -3.35 1.70
C HIS A 118 -10.66 -1.91 2.09
N ALA A 119 -9.90 -1.30 3.00
CA ALA A 119 -10.14 0.07 3.46
C ALA A 119 -9.36 1.09 2.63
N VAL A 120 -9.99 2.23 2.34
CA VAL A 120 -9.32 3.45 1.87
C VAL A 120 -9.37 4.45 3.00
N LEU A 121 -8.21 4.94 3.40
CA LEU A 121 -7.97 5.78 4.55
C LEU A 121 -7.29 7.09 4.11
N ASP A 122 -7.49 8.12 4.92
CA ASP A 122 -6.62 9.29 4.94
C ASP A 122 -5.43 9.05 5.87
N TRP A 123 -4.59 10.08 6.04
CA TRP A 123 -3.37 9.99 6.86
C TRP A 123 -3.68 9.64 8.32
N ASP A 124 -4.66 10.33 8.92
CA ASP A 124 -5.04 10.12 10.32
C ASP A 124 -5.66 8.73 10.54
N GLY A 125 -6.50 8.28 9.60
CA GLY A 125 -7.05 6.93 9.61
C GLY A 125 -5.97 5.85 9.51
N TRP A 126 -4.92 6.08 8.73
CA TRP A 126 -3.81 5.15 8.57
C TRP A 126 -2.99 5.01 9.87
N HIS A 127 -2.69 6.13 10.52
CA HIS A 127 -2.08 6.16 11.86
C HIS A 127 -2.93 5.47 12.91
N LYS A 128 -4.24 5.72 12.92
CA LYS A 128 -5.17 5.18 13.92
C LYS A 128 -5.21 3.66 13.93
N ILE A 129 -4.97 3.00 12.79
CA ILE A 129 -4.91 1.54 12.70
C ILE A 129 -3.51 0.96 12.96
N GLY A 130 -2.57 1.78 13.43
CA GLY A 130 -1.23 1.34 13.84
C GLY A 130 -0.19 1.30 12.72
N LEU A 131 -0.48 1.90 11.56
CA LEU A 131 0.48 2.05 10.46
C LEU A 131 1.12 3.43 10.49
N GLU A 132 2.32 3.54 9.94
CA GLU A 132 3.10 4.79 9.90
C GLU A 132 3.26 5.47 11.26
N LEU A 133 3.32 4.74 12.38
CA LEU A 133 3.41 5.35 13.71
C LEU A 133 4.55 6.37 13.84
N ASN A 134 5.66 6.15 13.13
CA ASN A 134 6.80 7.06 13.05
C ASN A 134 6.91 7.80 11.70
N GLY A 135 5.95 7.60 10.82
CA GLY A 135 5.89 8.19 9.48
C GLY A 135 5.47 9.66 9.50
N ARG A 136 5.65 10.34 8.36
CA ARG A 136 5.35 11.77 8.22
C ARG A 136 4.74 12.07 6.86
N LEU A 137 3.63 12.80 6.85
CA LEU A 137 3.11 13.48 5.68
C LEU A 137 3.56 14.94 5.72
N VAL A 138 4.35 15.36 4.74
CA VAL A 138 4.98 16.68 4.66
C VAL A 138 4.48 17.40 3.42
N THR A 139 4.06 18.64 3.58
CA THR A 139 3.79 19.53 2.45
C THR A 139 5.06 20.32 2.08
N TYR A 140 5.32 20.49 0.78
CA TYR A 140 6.41 21.31 0.27
C TYR A 140 5.92 22.38 -0.72
#